data_AF-A0A962YBP8-F1
#
_entry.id   AF-A0A962YBP8-F1
#
_cell.length_a   1.000
_cell.length_b   1.000
_cell.length_c   1.000
_cell.angle_alpha   90.00
_cell.angle_beta   90.00
_cell.angle_gamma   90.00
#
_symmetry.space_group_name_H-M   'P 1'
#
loop_
_entity.id
_entity.type
_entity.pdbx_description
1 polymer ?
#
loop_
_entity_poly.entity_id
_entity_poly.type
_entity_poly.pdbx_seq_one_letter_code
_entity_poly.pdbx_strand_id
1 'polypeptide(L)'
;MQKLLNPFLTLQRKLLSAWVKTTVLPGDIDTLGLSPPLFYILETRSLSNLLVLEQQCIELGLPRPTQALQYGSLQLPRAASTLRQRPSLWQRKPGPLNYSQTLRDLFEYARQHPQDDLQLVPVTLFWGRQPDKDHGWFRLLFTDSWNKVGRLRKFFIILAHGRDTWLQFSQPVSLQAFSDPDSDIDKNIRKLSRVLRVHFRQLRSAAIGPELSNRQTVVEQVLAAPNVRQAIQSEMQEQGLSATRATAQARR
;
A
#
# COMPACT_ATOMS: atom_id res chain seq x y z
N MET A 1 -21.68 13.36 -21.53
CA MET A 1 -22.81 12.78 -20.79
C MET A 1 -22.31 12.20 -19.48
N GLN A 2 -22.62 12.90 -18.38
CA GLN A 2 -22.31 12.52 -17.01
C GLN A 2 -23.18 11.36 -16.51
N LYS A 3 -22.69 10.70 -15.46
CA LYS A 3 -23.41 9.83 -14.49
C LYS A 3 -23.80 8.43 -14.97
N LEU A 4 -22.89 7.49 -14.70
CA LEU A 4 -23.25 6.23 -14.04
C LEU A 4 -22.27 5.97 -12.89
N LEU A 5 -22.24 6.88 -11.91
CA LEU A 5 -21.77 6.51 -10.57
C LEU A 5 -22.85 5.59 -10.00
N ASN A 6 -22.55 4.28 -10.02
CA ASN A 6 -23.43 3.23 -9.53
C ASN A 6 -24.04 3.67 -8.18
N PRO A 7 -25.37 3.80 -8.02
CA PRO A 7 -26.00 4.31 -6.80
C PRO A 7 -25.55 3.50 -5.57
N PHE A 8 -25.25 2.22 -5.78
CA PHE A 8 -24.63 1.34 -4.80
C PHE A 8 -23.26 1.83 -4.29
N LEU A 9 -22.36 2.28 -5.17
CA LEU A 9 -21.05 2.82 -4.78
C LEU A 9 -21.21 4.14 -4.00
N THR A 10 -22.19 4.96 -4.38
CA THR A 10 -22.47 6.23 -3.69
C THR A 10 -22.99 5.97 -2.27
N LEU A 11 -23.89 4.99 -2.11
CA LEU A 11 -24.39 4.56 -0.81
C LEU A 11 -23.27 3.97 0.05
N GLN A 12 -22.46 3.07 -0.52
CA GLN A 12 -21.30 2.48 0.17
C GLN A 12 -20.29 3.54 0.62
N ARG A 13 -19.99 4.53 -0.23
CA ARG A 13 -19.12 5.65 0.12
C ARG A 13 -19.70 6.45 1.28
N LYS A 14 -20.98 6.85 1.23
CA LYS A 14 -21.63 7.62 2.31
C LYS A 14 -21.63 6.87 3.63
N LEU A 15 -21.89 5.56 3.60
CA LEU A 15 -21.92 4.72 4.79
C LEU A 15 -20.51 4.53 5.37
N LEU A 16 -19.49 4.37 4.50
CA LEU A 16 -18.10 4.37 4.91
C LEU A 16 -17.66 5.73 5.46
N SER A 17 -17.98 6.85 4.79
CA SER A 17 -17.54 8.19 5.22
C SER A 17 -18.19 8.63 6.53
N ALA A 18 -19.44 8.24 6.78
CA ALA A 18 -20.11 8.52 8.05
C ALA A 18 -19.44 7.82 9.25
N TRP A 19 -18.64 6.78 8.99
CA TRP A 19 -18.15 5.87 10.02
C TRP A 19 -16.61 5.80 10.10
N VAL A 20 -15.91 6.10 9.00
CA VAL A 20 -14.46 6.17 8.89
C VAL A 20 -14.02 7.63 9.01
N LYS A 21 -13.43 8.02 10.14
CA LYS A 21 -12.70 9.29 10.22
C LYS A 21 -11.33 9.07 9.61
N THR A 22 -11.06 9.81 8.54
CA THR A 22 -9.79 9.69 7.82
C THR A 22 -8.94 10.91 8.10
N THR A 23 -7.71 10.70 8.58
CA THR A 23 -6.68 11.73 8.63
C THR A 23 -5.89 11.69 7.33
N VAL A 24 -5.82 12.82 6.62
CA VAL A 24 -5.02 12.94 5.41
C VAL A 24 -3.61 13.42 5.73
N LEU A 25 -2.63 12.81 5.08
CA LEU A 25 -1.21 13.15 5.17
C LEU A 25 -0.66 13.41 3.76
N PRO A 26 0.13 14.48 3.56
CA PRO A 26 0.36 15.58 4.49
C PRO A 26 -0.95 16.32 4.84
N GLY A 27 -0.98 16.98 5.99
CA GLY A 27 -2.18 17.72 6.44
C GLY A 27 -2.55 18.88 5.52
N ASP A 28 -1.55 19.41 4.81
CA ASP A 28 -1.71 20.36 3.73
C ASP A 28 -1.25 19.71 2.41
N ILE A 29 -2.21 19.47 1.51
CA ILE A 29 -1.98 18.78 0.24
C ILE A 29 -1.40 19.71 -0.81
N ASP A 30 -1.60 21.02 -0.67
CA ASP A 30 -1.09 21.99 -1.63
C ASP A 30 0.45 21.98 -1.65
N THR A 31 1.07 21.55 -0.55
CA THR A 31 2.52 21.29 -0.44
C THR A 31 3.05 20.23 -1.41
N LEU A 32 2.18 19.35 -1.93
CA LEU A 32 2.56 18.33 -2.92
C LEU A 32 2.61 18.88 -4.35
N GLY A 33 2.16 20.11 -4.60
CA GLY A 33 2.17 20.71 -5.94
C GLY A 33 1.39 19.91 -6.97
N LEU A 34 0.28 19.28 -6.56
CA LEU A 34 -0.53 18.44 -7.45
C LEU A 34 -1.18 19.29 -8.54
N SER A 35 -0.86 18.98 -9.80
CA SER A 35 -1.48 19.63 -10.96
C SER A 35 -2.12 18.57 -11.85
N PRO A 36 -3.44 18.63 -12.10
CA PRO A 36 -4.09 17.74 -13.05
C PRO A 36 -3.39 17.77 -14.43
N PRO A 37 -3.29 16.63 -15.13
CA PRO A 37 -3.95 15.35 -14.85
C PRO A 37 -3.23 14.49 -13.79
N LEU A 38 -4.02 13.94 -12.87
CA LEU A 38 -3.54 13.04 -11.81
C LEU A 38 -3.99 11.59 -12.08
N PHE A 39 -3.08 10.65 -11.85
CA PHE A 39 -3.37 9.22 -11.82
C PHE A 39 -2.88 8.60 -10.52
N TYR A 40 -3.80 8.05 -9.72
CA TYR A 40 -3.47 7.54 -8.40
C TYR A 40 -2.99 6.09 -8.45
N ILE A 41 -1.86 5.80 -7.83
CA ILE A 41 -1.33 4.45 -7.70
C ILE A 41 -1.52 3.99 -6.26
N LEU A 42 -2.44 3.05 -6.05
CA LEU A 42 -2.65 2.42 -4.75
C LEU A 42 -1.68 1.26 -4.55
N GLU A 43 -1.15 1.14 -3.34
CA GLU A 43 -0.28 0.03 -2.97
C GLU A 43 -1.01 -1.33 -3.04
N THR A 44 -2.25 -1.39 -2.55
CA THR A 44 -3.02 -2.64 -2.40
C THR A 44 -4.38 -2.55 -3.09
N ARG A 45 -4.79 -3.65 -3.74
CA ARG A 45 -6.09 -3.74 -4.42
C ARG A 45 -7.20 -4.01 -3.42
N SER A 46 -7.79 -2.93 -2.91
CA SER A 46 -8.98 -3.00 -2.04
C SER A 46 -10.04 -1.99 -2.47
N LEU A 47 -11.27 -2.46 -2.66
CA LEU A 47 -12.42 -1.56 -2.94
C LEU A 47 -12.62 -0.56 -1.80
N SER A 48 -12.41 -0.97 -0.55
CA SER A 48 -12.47 -0.07 0.61
C SER A 48 -11.46 1.07 0.48
N ASN A 49 -10.22 0.76 0.09
CA ASN A 49 -9.17 1.78 -0.03
C ASN A 49 -9.49 2.76 -1.17
N LEU A 50 -9.99 2.25 -2.29
CA LEU A 50 -10.43 3.09 -3.40
C LEU A 50 -11.59 4.01 -3.00
N LEU A 51 -12.55 3.53 -2.20
CA LEU A 51 -13.69 4.34 -1.74
C LEU A 51 -13.29 5.38 -0.69
N VAL A 52 -12.35 5.07 0.20
CA VAL A 52 -11.79 6.07 1.13
C VAL A 52 -11.03 7.14 0.37
N LEU A 53 -10.16 6.75 -0.57
CA LEU A 53 -9.46 7.69 -1.45
C LEU A 53 -10.45 8.57 -2.23
N GLU A 54 -11.48 7.96 -2.81
CA GLU A 54 -12.55 8.67 -3.52
C GLU A 54 -13.24 9.72 -2.63
N GLN A 55 -13.56 9.37 -1.38
CA GLN A 55 -14.15 10.31 -0.43
C GLN A 55 -13.21 11.49 -0.17
N GLN A 56 -11.94 11.22 0.12
CA GLN A 56 -10.97 12.25 0.44
C GLN A 56 -10.71 13.16 -0.76
N CYS A 57 -10.57 12.61 -1.99
CA CYS A 57 -10.45 13.44 -3.18
C CYS A 57 -11.64 14.40 -3.36
N ILE A 58 -12.86 13.99 -3.02
CA ILE A 58 -14.03 14.88 -3.07
C ILE A 58 -13.93 15.99 -2.02
N GLU A 59 -13.54 15.66 -0.79
CA GLU A 59 -13.38 16.63 0.31
C GLU A 59 -12.28 17.65 0.02
N LEU A 60 -11.23 17.21 -0.67
CA LEU A 60 -10.05 18.01 -1.02
C LEU A 60 -10.17 18.72 -2.38
N GLY A 61 -11.30 18.54 -3.10
CA GLY A 61 -11.49 19.11 -4.44
C GLY A 61 -10.59 18.51 -5.53
N LEU A 62 -9.95 17.37 -5.28
CA LEU A 62 -9.07 16.68 -6.23
C LEU A 62 -9.85 15.84 -7.26
N PRO A 63 -9.26 15.56 -8.45
CA PRO A 63 -9.81 14.63 -9.42
C PRO A 63 -10.17 13.28 -8.78
N ARG A 64 -11.35 12.76 -9.11
CA ARG A 64 -11.91 11.57 -8.47
C ARG A 64 -11.28 10.28 -9.03
N PRO A 65 -10.72 9.39 -8.19
CA PRO A 65 -10.03 8.18 -8.65
C PRO A 65 -10.94 7.16 -9.33
N THR A 66 -12.25 7.15 -9.04
CA THR A 66 -13.21 6.24 -9.68
C THR A 66 -13.78 6.78 -10.99
N GLN A 67 -13.57 8.06 -11.29
CA GLN A 67 -14.03 8.67 -12.53
C GLN A 67 -13.11 8.25 -13.67
N ALA A 68 -13.68 8.08 -14.87
CA ALA A 68 -12.90 7.83 -16.08
C ALA A 68 -11.91 8.97 -16.29
N LEU A 69 -10.65 8.60 -16.59
CA LEU A 69 -9.61 9.56 -16.94
C LEU A 69 -9.60 9.73 -18.45
N GLN A 70 -9.80 10.96 -18.89
CA GLN A 70 -9.67 11.37 -20.28
C GLN A 70 -8.55 12.40 -20.36
N TYR A 71 -7.51 12.09 -21.12
CA TYR A 71 -6.35 12.97 -21.27
C TYR A 71 -5.76 12.78 -22.67
N GLY A 72 -5.84 13.81 -23.52
CA GLY A 72 -5.53 13.67 -24.95
C GLY A 72 -6.29 12.49 -25.59
N SER A 73 -5.56 11.55 -26.20
CA SER A 73 -6.10 10.29 -26.73
C SER A 73 -6.24 9.15 -25.70
N LEU A 74 -5.73 9.33 -24.48
CA LEU A 74 -5.81 8.32 -23.42
C LEU A 74 -7.22 8.26 -22.82
N GLN A 75 -7.80 7.06 -22.80
CA GLN A 75 -9.08 6.78 -22.15
C GLN A 75 -8.92 5.63 -21.17
N LEU A 76 -9.01 5.93 -19.87
CA LEU A 76 -8.99 4.92 -18.82
C LEU A 76 -10.35 4.89 -18.11
N PRO A 77 -10.86 3.69 -17.76
CA PRO A 77 -12.15 3.57 -17.07
C PRO A 77 -12.15 4.18 -15.66
N ARG A 78 -10.96 4.44 -15.11
CA ARG A 78 -10.76 5.07 -13.81
C ARG A 78 -9.38 5.74 -13.75
N ALA A 79 -9.24 6.81 -12.97
CA ALA A 79 -7.97 7.50 -12.73
C ALA A 79 -7.10 6.85 -11.64
N ALA A 80 -7.25 5.55 -11.40
CA ALA A 80 -6.51 4.85 -10.35
C ALA A 80 -6.25 3.37 -10.65
N SER A 81 -5.04 2.90 -10.35
CA SER A 81 -4.68 1.47 -10.46
C SER A 81 -3.77 1.03 -9.31
N THR A 82 -3.47 -0.26 -9.28
CA THR A 82 -2.54 -0.87 -8.33
C THR A 82 -1.36 -1.48 -9.08
N LEU A 83 -0.17 -1.47 -8.49
CA LEU A 83 1.04 -1.99 -9.12
C LEU A 83 1.00 -3.49 -9.43
N ARG A 84 0.23 -4.27 -8.68
CA ARG A 84 0.15 -5.73 -8.81
C ARG A 84 -1.19 -6.16 -9.39
N GLN A 85 -1.17 -7.05 -10.40
CA GLN A 85 -2.29 -7.96 -10.64
C GLN A 85 -2.23 -9.14 -9.67
N ARG A 86 -3.40 -9.72 -9.36
CA ARG A 86 -3.49 -10.97 -8.63
C ARG A 86 -2.78 -12.07 -9.44
N PRO A 87 -2.00 -12.98 -8.81
CA PRO A 87 -1.78 -14.28 -9.43
C PRO A 87 -3.16 -14.93 -9.65
N SER A 88 -3.41 -15.45 -10.85
CA SER A 88 -4.65 -16.19 -11.09
C SER A 88 -4.74 -17.35 -10.11
N LEU A 89 -5.93 -17.64 -9.57
CA LEU A 89 -6.17 -18.76 -8.65
C LEU A 89 -5.73 -20.11 -9.24
N TRP A 90 -5.53 -20.18 -10.56
CA TRP A 90 -5.16 -21.37 -11.31
C TRP A 90 -3.67 -21.39 -11.73
N GLN A 91 -2.90 -20.34 -11.42
CA GLN A 91 -1.47 -20.29 -11.73
C GLN A 91 -0.64 -20.91 -10.60
N ARG A 92 -0.19 -22.16 -10.80
CA ARG A 92 0.69 -22.92 -9.90
C ARG A 92 2.14 -22.41 -9.86
N LYS A 93 2.54 -21.55 -10.81
CA LYS A 93 3.86 -20.89 -10.84
C LYS A 93 3.64 -19.38 -11.04
N PRO A 94 4.39 -18.50 -10.36
CA PRO A 94 4.37 -17.08 -10.68
C PRO A 94 4.84 -16.91 -12.13
N GLY A 95 3.91 -16.61 -13.03
CA GLY A 95 4.23 -16.17 -14.40
C GLY A 95 4.95 -14.81 -14.39
N PRO A 96 5.44 -14.33 -15.54
CA PRO A 96 5.94 -12.97 -15.65
C PRO A 96 4.91 -11.99 -15.06
N LEU A 97 5.40 -10.93 -14.40
CA LEU A 97 4.55 -9.93 -13.76
C LEU A 97 3.54 -9.39 -14.79
N ASN A 98 2.30 -9.88 -14.75
CA ASN A 98 1.24 -9.34 -15.57
C ASN A 98 0.89 -7.97 -15.00
N TYR A 99 1.49 -6.92 -15.54
CA TYR A 99 1.15 -5.54 -15.21
C TYR A 99 -0.30 -5.26 -15.64
N SER A 100 -0.99 -4.35 -14.93
CA SER A 100 -2.34 -3.96 -15.36
C SER A 100 -2.30 -3.40 -16.77
N GLN A 101 -3.25 -3.80 -17.63
CA GLN A 101 -3.40 -3.23 -18.98
C GLN A 101 -3.39 -1.70 -18.94
N THR A 102 -4.04 -1.11 -17.92
CA THR A 102 -4.02 0.32 -17.62
C THR A 102 -2.63 0.95 -17.52
N LEU A 103 -1.64 0.24 -16.98
CA LEU A 103 -0.25 0.74 -16.93
C LEU A 103 0.40 0.65 -18.31
N ARG A 104 0.11 -0.39 -19.10
CA ARG A 104 0.58 -0.48 -20.49
C ARG A 104 0.02 0.69 -21.31
N ASP A 105 -1.30 0.90 -21.24
CA ASP A 105 -1.98 1.99 -21.94
C ASP A 105 -1.39 3.37 -21.57
N LEU A 106 -1.06 3.58 -20.28
CA LEU A 106 -0.38 4.80 -19.82
C LEU A 106 1.00 5.00 -20.45
N PHE A 107 1.84 3.95 -20.46
CA PHE A 107 3.19 4.05 -21.02
C PHE A 107 3.20 4.10 -22.55
N GLU A 108 2.24 3.45 -23.21
CA GLU A 108 2.03 3.58 -24.65
C GLU A 108 1.68 5.03 -25.02
N TYR A 109 0.77 5.65 -24.25
CA TYR A 109 0.44 7.06 -24.42
C TYR A 109 1.64 7.98 -24.21
N ALA A 110 2.37 7.82 -23.09
CA ALA A 110 3.56 8.63 -22.79
C ALA A 110 4.66 8.52 -23.86
N ARG A 111 4.78 7.35 -24.50
CA ARG A 111 5.73 7.16 -25.60
C ARG A 111 5.31 7.91 -26.86
N GLN A 112 4.01 7.98 -27.15
CA GLN A 112 3.47 8.66 -28.32
C GLN A 112 3.41 10.19 -28.13
N HIS A 113 3.31 10.66 -26.89
CA HIS A 113 3.17 12.08 -26.56
C HIS A 113 4.24 12.55 -25.56
N PRO A 114 5.52 12.72 -25.97
CA PRO A 114 6.61 13.05 -25.05
C PRO A 114 6.49 14.42 -24.36
N GLN A 115 5.65 15.32 -24.89
CA GLN A 115 5.40 16.64 -24.33
C GLN A 115 4.33 16.62 -23.23
N ASP A 116 3.56 15.53 -23.15
CA ASP A 116 2.48 15.38 -22.19
C ASP A 116 3.01 14.67 -20.94
N ASP A 117 2.98 15.36 -19.79
CA ASP A 117 3.37 14.73 -18.54
C ASP A 117 2.18 14.52 -17.61
N LEU A 118 1.90 13.25 -17.34
CA LEU A 118 0.85 12.82 -16.42
C LEU A 118 1.45 12.53 -15.05
N GLN A 119 0.88 13.12 -14.00
CA GLN A 119 1.38 12.93 -12.64
C GLN A 119 0.83 11.64 -12.03
N LEU A 120 1.75 10.73 -11.68
CA LEU A 120 1.44 9.54 -10.92
C LEU A 120 1.52 9.85 -9.43
N VAL A 121 0.42 9.74 -8.69
CA VAL A 121 0.36 10.04 -7.25
C VAL A 121 0.33 8.73 -6.45
N PRO A 122 1.41 8.35 -5.75
CA PRO A 122 1.40 7.15 -4.91
C PRO A 122 0.54 7.39 -3.67
N VAL A 123 -0.40 6.50 -3.41
CA VAL A 123 -1.34 6.59 -2.30
C VAL A 123 -1.26 5.36 -1.41
N THR A 124 -1.08 5.60 -0.11
CA THR A 124 -1.05 4.55 0.92
C THR A 124 -2.17 4.78 1.93
N LEU A 125 -2.82 3.69 2.34
CA LEU A 125 -3.85 3.74 3.37
C LEU A 125 -3.46 2.86 4.54
N PHE A 126 -3.50 3.44 5.74
CA PHE A 126 -3.25 2.77 7.01
C PHE A 126 -4.54 2.73 7.82
N TRP A 127 -4.99 1.56 8.20
CA TRP A 127 -6.18 1.39 9.03
C TRP A 127 -5.73 1.25 10.48
N GLY A 128 -6.30 2.02 11.42
CA GLY A 128 -6.40 1.83 12.88
C GLY A 128 -5.20 2.22 13.78
N ARG A 129 -4.62 3.41 13.67
CA ARG A 129 -3.49 3.76 14.55
C ARG A 129 -3.87 3.87 16.05
N GLN A 130 -3.54 2.84 16.85
CA GLN A 130 -3.08 3.00 18.24
C GLN A 130 -1.76 2.23 18.44
N PRO A 131 -0.61 2.92 18.54
CA PRO A 131 0.72 2.31 18.60
C PRO A 131 1.03 1.60 19.92
N ASP A 132 0.14 1.68 20.92
CA ASP A 132 0.47 1.23 22.28
C ASP A 132 -0.06 -0.17 22.62
N LYS A 133 -1.04 -0.74 21.88
CA LYS A 133 -1.72 -1.96 22.38
C LYS A 133 -1.93 -3.15 21.45
N ASP A 134 -1.94 -3.06 20.12
CA ASP A 134 -2.17 -4.29 19.34
C ASP A 134 -1.53 -4.32 17.95
N HIS A 135 -0.41 -5.04 17.84
CA HIS A 135 0.28 -5.31 16.57
C HIS A 135 -0.40 -6.40 15.72
N GLY A 136 -1.40 -7.09 16.28
CA GLY A 136 -2.00 -8.30 15.69
C GLY A 136 -3.00 -8.05 14.56
N TRP A 137 -3.80 -6.99 14.63
CA TRP A 137 -4.92 -6.77 13.70
C TRP A 137 -4.52 -6.01 12.42
N PHE A 138 -3.45 -5.21 12.44
CA PHE A 138 -2.84 -4.68 11.21
C PHE A 138 -2.35 -5.84 10.33
N ARG A 139 -1.62 -6.80 10.89
CA ARG A 139 -1.18 -8.03 10.17
C ARG A 139 -2.36 -8.80 9.59
N LEU A 140 -3.49 -8.83 10.29
CA LEU A 140 -4.72 -9.41 9.78
C LEU A 140 -5.19 -8.64 8.52
N LEU A 141 -5.27 -7.31 8.51
CA LEU A 141 -5.69 -6.57 7.31
C LEU A 141 -4.71 -6.63 6.11
N PHE A 142 -3.42 -6.94 6.34
CA PHE A 142 -2.36 -6.88 5.32
C PHE A 142 -1.79 -8.21 4.83
N THR A 143 -2.06 -9.35 5.49
CA THR A 143 -1.55 -10.64 4.98
C THR A 143 -2.34 -11.09 3.75
N ASP A 144 -1.68 -11.49 2.66
CA ASP A 144 -2.30 -12.08 1.46
C ASP A 144 -2.86 -13.51 1.69
N SER A 145 -2.83 -14.01 2.94
CA SER A 145 -3.37 -15.33 3.35
C SER A 145 -4.91 -15.38 3.45
N TRP A 146 -5.58 -14.32 2.97
CA TRP A 146 -6.99 -14.01 3.22
C TRP A 146 -7.99 -14.55 2.19
N ASN A 147 -7.58 -15.50 1.34
CA ASN A 147 -8.54 -16.18 0.47
C ASN A 147 -9.59 -17.02 1.23
N LYS A 148 -9.41 -17.24 2.54
CA LYS A 148 -10.33 -18.04 3.38
C LYS A 148 -11.26 -17.21 4.28
N VAL A 149 -11.10 -15.89 4.38
CA VAL A 149 -11.93 -15.05 5.26
C VAL A 149 -12.87 -14.18 4.43
N GLY A 150 -14.17 -14.48 4.48
CA GLY A 150 -15.20 -13.90 3.61
C GLY A 150 -15.33 -12.37 3.68
N ARG A 151 -15.91 -11.78 2.62
CA ARG A 151 -16.12 -10.33 2.43
C ARG A 151 -16.81 -9.64 3.63
N LEU A 152 -17.67 -10.37 4.35
CA LEU A 152 -18.41 -9.89 5.53
C LEU A 152 -17.50 -9.66 6.74
N ARG A 153 -16.54 -10.55 7.03
CA ARG A 153 -15.61 -10.34 8.15
C ARG A 153 -14.67 -9.16 7.90
N LYS A 154 -14.27 -8.93 6.63
CA LYS A 154 -13.55 -7.71 6.25
C LYS A 154 -14.40 -6.45 6.48
N PHE A 155 -15.70 -6.50 6.13
CA PHE A 155 -16.64 -5.42 6.46
C PHE A 155 -16.71 -5.18 7.97
N PHE A 156 -16.83 -6.22 8.82
CA PHE A 156 -16.88 -6.05 10.27
C PHE A 156 -15.57 -5.60 10.92
N ILE A 157 -14.40 -5.98 10.38
CA ILE A 157 -13.11 -5.49 10.87
C ILE A 157 -12.94 -4.02 10.50
N ILE A 158 -13.28 -3.66 9.26
CA ILE A 158 -13.36 -2.25 8.85
C ILE A 158 -14.33 -1.56 9.81
N LEU A 159 -15.57 -2.04 9.96
CA LEU A 159 -16.63 -1.57 10.88
C LEU A 159 -16.30 -1.65 12.39
N ALA A 160 -15.16 -2.19 12.81
CA ALA A 160 -14.76 -2.18 14.21
C ALA A 160 -13.65 -1.15 14.47
N HIS A 161 -12.76 -0.90 13.50
CA HIS A 161 -11.53 -0.11 13.70
C HIS A 161 -11.30 1.01 12.67
N GLY A 162 -12.21 1.22 11.71
CA GLY A 162 -12.08 2.27 10.69
C GLY A 162 -12.18 3.71 11.21
N ARG A 163 -12.43 3.92 12.51
CA ARG A 163 -12.46 5.25 13.11
C ARG A 163 -11.09 5.96 13.13
N ASP A 164 -9.98 5.22 13.03
CA ASP A 164 -8.62 5.79 13.01
C ASP A 164 -7.88 5.44 11.70
N THR A 165 -8.39 5.92 10.57
CA THR A 165 -7.83 5.62 9.23
C THR A 165 -6.95 6.75 8.75
N TRP A 166 -5.75 6.47 8.26
CA TRP A 166 -4.83 7.47 7.73
C TRP A 166 -4.62 7.24 6.24
N LEU A 167 -4.83 8.29 5.44
CA LEU A 167 -4.60 8.30 4.01
C LEU A 167 -3.39 9.17 3.71
N GLN A 168 -2.35 8.59 3.13
CA GLN A 168 -1.15 9.31 2.76
C GLN A 168 -1.03 9.46 1.24
N PHE A 169 -1.09 10.71 0.77
CA PHE A 169 -0.65 11.12 -0.55
C PHE A 169 0.87 11.32 -0.51
N SER A 170 1.57 10.70 -1.45
CA SER A 170 3.01 10.87 -1.60
C SER A 170 3.32 11.89 -2.69
N GLN A 171 4.57 12.33 -2.73
CA GLN A 171 5.09 13.19 -3.79
C GLN A 171 4.73 12.61 -5.17
N PRO A 172 4.12 13.42 -6.07
CA PRO A 172 3.80 12.97 -7.41
C PRO A 172 5.09 12.65 -8.17
N VAL A 173 5.02 11.65 -9.02
CA VAL A 173 6.12 11.32 -9.94
C VAL A 173 5.65 11.47 -11.37
N SER A 174 6.47 12.11 -12.19
CA SER A 174 6.27 12.25 -13.63
C SER A 174 6.21 10.86 -14.28
N LEU A 175 5.19 10.60 -15.11
CA LEU A 175 5.13 9.40 -15.92
C LEU A 175 6.28 9.39 -16.95
N GLN A 176 6.58 10.58 -17.50
CA GLN A 176 7.63 10.75 -18.50
C GLN A 176 9.02 10.41 -17.93
N ALA A 177 9.29 10.66 -16.64
CA ALA A 177 10.53 10.27 -15.98
C ALA A 177 10.81 8.76 -15.98
N PHE A 178 9.78 7.94 -16.21
CA PHE A 178 9.91 6.48 -16.35
C PHE A 178 9.75 6.00 -17.80
N SER A 179 9.40 6.89 -18.74
CA SER A 179 9.21 6.59 -20.15
C SER A 179 10.53 6.78 -20.90
N ASP A 180 11.31 5.71 -21.01
CA ASP A 180 12.49 5.67 -21.87
C ASP A 180 12.08 5.26 -23.29
N PRO A 181 12.28 6.12 -24.32
CA PRO A 181 11.90 5.84 -25.71
C PRO A 181 12.60 4.62 -26.31
N ASP A 182 13.81 4.29 -25.88
CA ASP A 182 14.62 3.20 -26.43
C ASP A 182 14.35 1.86 -25.70
N SER A 183 13.71 1.94 -24.53
CA SER A 183 13.33 0.78 -23.75
C SER A 183 11.98 0.21 -24.16
N ASP A 184 11.82 -1.10 -23.95
CA ASP A 184 10.53 -1.78 -24.01
C ASP A 184 9.60 -1.25 -22.90
N ILE A 185 8.32 -1.06 -23.20
CA ILE A 185 7.29 -0.59 -22.27
C ILE A 185 7.26 -1.45 -21.00
N ASP A 186 7.45 -2.76 -21.14
CA ASP A 186 7.50 -3.66 -19.99
C ASP A 186 8.71 -3.42 -19.08
N LYS A 187 9.83 -2.92 -19.62
CA LYS A 187 10.98 -2.48 -18.80
C LYS A 187 10.65 -1.19 -18.05
N ASN A 188 9.97 -0.25 -18.70
CA ASN A 188 9.56 1.03 -18.10
C ASN A 188 8.57 0.79 -16.94
N ILE A 189 7.56 -0.06 -17.15
CA ILE A 189 6.62 -0.46 -16.10
C ILE A 189 7.34 -1.20 -14.95
N ARG A 190 8.30 -2.09 -15.26
CA ARG A 190 9.16 -2.76 -14.25
C ARG A 190 9.90 -1.75 -13.38
N LYS A 191 10.51 -0.73 -14.00
CA LYS A 191 11.25 0.33 -13.31
C LYS A 191 10.34 1.10 -12.35
N LEU A 192 9.22 1.62 -12.85
CA LEU A 192 8.21 2.31 -12.04
C LEU A 192 7.73 1.43 -10.86
N SER A 193 7.36 0.18 -11.16
CA SER A 193 6.87 -0.75 -10.15
C SER A 193 7.89 -1.06 -9.06
N ARG A 194 9.18 -1.14 -9.42
CA ARG A 194 10.26 -1.38 -8.45
C ARG A 194 10.46 -0.18 -7.54
N VAL A 195 10.51 1.03 -8.11
CA VAL A 195 10.66 2.27 -7.35
C VAL A 195 9.49 2.45 -6.38
N LEU A 196 8.26 2.36 -6.87
CA LEU A 196 7.08 2.54 -6.03
C LEU A 196 6.92 1.44 -4.99
N ARG A 197 7.33 0.20 -5.28
CA ARG A 197 7.36 -0.87 -4.26
C ARG A 197 8.33 -0.54 -3.12
N VAL A 198 9.50 0.00 -3.42
CA VAL A 198 10.46 0.41 -2.39
C VAL A 198 9.90 1.57 -1.58
N HIS A 199 9.32 2.56 -2.24
CA HIS A 199 8.64 3.70 -1.61
C HIS A 199 7.55 3.25 -0.62
N PHE A 200 6.61 2.41 -1.06
CA PHE A 200 5.54 1.91 -0.21
C PHE A 200 6.06 1.10 0.99
N ARG A 201 7.13 0.32 0.79
CA ARG A 201 7.78 -0.41 1.88
C ARG A 201 8.40 0.54 2.91
N GLN A 202 9.10 1.57 2.46
CA GLN A 202 9.72 2.56 3.34
C GLN A 202 8.66 3.34 4.13
N LEU A 203 7.59 3.77 3.48
CA LEU A 203 6.45 4.41 4.14
C LEU A 203 5.84 3.51 5.21
N ARG A 204 5.63 2.22 4.92
CA ARG A 204 5.14 1.27 5.92
C ARG A 204 6.10 1.09 7.08
N SER A 205 7.38 0.90 6.81
CA SER A 205 8.39 0.76 7.85
C SER A 205 8.46 1.99 8.74
N ALA A 206 8.30 3.20 8.19
CA ALA A 206 8.29 4.44 8.95
C ALA A 206 7.00 4.61 9.79
N ALA A 207 5.85 4.18 9.27
CA ALA A 207 4.56 4.35 9.94
C ALA A 207 4.27 3.28 11.00
N ILE A 208 4.66 2.02 10.75
CA ILE A 208 4.30 0.84 11.56
C ILE A 208 5.53 0.22 12.24
N GLY A 209 6.73 0.46 11.71
CA GLY A 209 7.95 -0.28 12.06
C GLY A 209 8.31 -1.34 11.02
N PRO A 210 9.56 -1.84 11.03
CA PRO A 210 10.02 -2.81 10.05
C PRO A 210 9.20 -4.10 10.13
N GLU A 211 8.93 -4.70 8.97
CA GLU A 211 8.22 -5.97 8.87
C GLU A 211 9.09 -7.09 9.47
N LEU A 212 8.89 -7.38 10.76
CA LEU A 212 9.59 -8.45 11.46
C LEU A 212 9.13 -9.79 10.89
N SER A 213 9.98 -10.37 10.01
CA SER A 213 9.64 -11.50 9.14
C SER A 213 9.20 -12.77 9.88
N ASN A 214 9.53 -12.89 11.17
CA ASN A 214 8.87 -13.78 12.13
C ASN A 214 9.39 -13.34 13.51
N ARG A 215 8.55 -13.21 14.54
CA ARG A 215 9.03 -12.88 15.90
C ARG A 215 10.11 -13.88 16.33
N GLN A 216 9.94 -15.14 15.95
CA GLN A 216 10.91 -16.21 16.18
C GLN A 216 12.26 -15.93 15.52
N THR A 217 12.29 -15.51 14.25
CA THR A 217 13.54 -15.19 13.54
C THR A 217 14.26 -14.00 14.15
N VAL A 218 13.53 -13.00 14.65
CA VAL A 218 14.13 -11.83 15.32
C VAL A 218 14.69 -12.21 16.67
N VAL A 219 13.95 -13.00 17.45
CA VAL A 219 14.44 -13.55 18.72
C VAL A 219 15.69 -14.41 18.48
N GLU A 220 15.69 -15.25 17.44
CA GLU A 220 16.86 -16.05 17.05
C GLU A 220 18.05 -15.19 16.62
N GLN A 221 17.83 -14.11 15.86
CA GLN A 221 18.88 -13.17 15.46
C GLN A 221 19.48 -12.41 16.66
N VAL A 222 18.63 -11.97 17.59
CA VAL A 222 19.07 -11.31 18.83
C VAL A 222 19.85 -12.28 19.72
N LEU A 223 19.37 -13.52 19.89
CA LEU A 223 20.09 -14.56 20.64
C LEU A 223 21.39 -15.01 19.95
N ALA A 224 21.50 -14.81 18.63
CA ALA A 224 22.72 -15.10 17.88
C ALA A 224 23.74 -13.95 17.94
N ALA A 225 23.36 -12.76 18.40
CA ALA A 225 24.25 -11.61 18.48
C ALA A 225 25.38 -11.84 19.51
N PRO A 226 26.63 -11.44 19.21
CA PRO A 226 27.80 -11.77 20.06
C PRO A 226 27.68 -11.22 21.49
N ASN A 227 27.21 -9.98 21.61
CA ASN A 227 26.97 -9.30 22.89
C ASN A 227 25.93 -10.02 23.75
N VAL A 228 24.85 -10.52 23.12
CA VAL A 228 23.78 -11.25 23.82
C VAL A 228 24.27 -12.63 24.26
N ARG A 229 25.06 -13.33 23.43
CA ARG A 229 25.68 -14.61 23.82
C ARG A 229 26.65 -14.46 24.98
N GLN A 230 27.45 -13.40 24.98
CA GLN A 230 28.39 -13.12 26.06
C GLN A 230 27.66 -12.80 27.38
N ALA A 231 26.56 -12.04 27.32
CA ALA A 231 25.70 -11.81 28.47
C ALA A 231 25.07 -13.11 29.01
N ILE A 232 24.57 -13.99 28.12
CA ILE A 232 24.04 -15.30 28.51
C ILE A 232 25.12 -16.16 29.18
N GLN A 233 26.36 -16.13 28.69
CA GLN A 233 27.48 -16.87 29.30
C GLN A 233 27.87 -16.31 30.68
N SER A 234 27.87 -14.99 30.86
CA SER A 234 28.12 -14.36 32.17
C SER A 234 27.05 -14.79 33.18
N GLU A 235 25.78 -14.71 32.78
CA GLU A 235 24.63 -15.12 33.62
C GLU A 235 24.71 -16.61 33.99
N MET A 236 25.14 -17.46 33.05
CA MET A 236 25.36 -18.89 33.31
C MET A 236 26.43 -19.14 34.38
N GLN A 237 27.51 -18.36 34.37
CA GLN A 237 28.61 -18.47 35.34
C GLN A 237 28.21 -17.90 36.71
N GLU A 238 27.53 -16.77 36.74
CA GLU A 238 27.11 -16.08 37.98
C GLU A 238 26.01 -16.84 38.72
N GLN A 239 25.05 -17.45 38.00
CA GLN A 239 23.90 -18.12 38.60
C GLN A 239 23.98 -19.65 38.53
N GLY A 240 25.05 -20.22 37.98
CA GLY A 240 25.22 -21.67 37.82
C GLY A 240 24.14 -22.32 36.95
N LEU A 241 23.57 -21.57 36.01
CA LEU A 241 22.46 -22.04 35.17
C LEU A 241 22.96 -22.91 34.01
N SER A 242 22.18 -23.95 33.67
CA SER A 242 22.41 -24.71 32.45
C SER A 242 22.12 -23.86 31.21
N ALA A 243 22.85 -24.11 30.12
CA ALA A 243 22.72 -23.37 28.86
C ALA A 243 21.27 -23.29 28.34
N THR A 244 20.50 -24.37 28.52
CA THR A 244 19.10 -24.46 28.14
C THR A 244 18.21 -23.53 28.97
N ARG A 245 18.45 -23.39 30.28
CA ARG A 245 17.69 -22.49 31.16
C ARG A 245 18.03 -21.03 30.90
N ALA A 246 19.31 -20.69 30.76
CA ALA A 246 19.74 -19.32 30.48
C ALA A 246 19.21 -18.82 29.12
N THR A 247 19.24 -19.67 28.08
CA THR A 247 18.68 -19.33 26.77
C THR A 247 17.15 -19.23 26.80
N ALA A 248 16.46 -20.02 27.62
CA ALA A 248 15.01 -19.93 27.80
C ALA A 248 14.59 -18.66 28.56
N GLN A 249 15.41 -18.19 29.50
CA GLN A 249 15.21 -16.93 30.22
C GLN A 249 15.44 -15.72 29.30
N ALA A 250 16.47 -15.76 28.44
CA ALA A 250 16.72 -14.73 27.44
C ALA A 250 15.65 -14.66 26.31
N ARG A 251 14.78 -15.66 26.20
CA ARG A 251 13.67 -15.71 25.23
C ARG A 251 12.37 -15.08 25.73
N ARG A 252 12.23 -14.87 27.05
CA ARG A 252 11.04 -14.30 27.68
C ARG A 252 11.02 -12.79 27.51
#